data_AF-A0A1J0WGF5-F1
#
_entry.id   AF-A0A1J0WGF5-F1
#
_cell.length_a   1.000
_cell.length_b   1.000
_cell.length_c   1.000
_cell.angle_alpha   90.00
_cell.angle_beta   90.00
_cell.angle_gamma   90.00
#
_symmetry.space_group_name_H-M   'P 1'
#
loop_
_entity.id
_entity.type
_entity.pdbx_description
1 polymer ?
#
loop_
_entity_poly.entity_id
_entity_poly.type
_entity_poly.pdbx_seq_one_letter_code
_entity_poly.pdbx_strand_id
1 'polypeptide(L)'
;MRRKVFVAVLMSSTFLSSPAAAMPQVAGFLLGAIGVQATALVGTFASGLLNAGFAAGATFGATAFGGFLVRTVVGLGLSALSAALAPKPSFPPPAARMANFAQPISYAEWVFGRVRKGGPLGFTGFHENRRYYVPIIAAHSTRGPVEHWLDENVVQVDAEIADQTESNILEPAKAAGFGRIDVFTGQGGQTADPGLQSAFPEITDAHDFAGLSGAYVWAKRPPGSQFSEVYPRGREWAYTPVWEGHDQILDPRDGQRQYTNNAALVLAFWITEVLGQGSIGMRWRSRRMSATSW
;
A
#
# COMPACT_ATOMS: atom_id res chain seq x y z
N MET A 1 -6.34 13.20 25.24
CA MET A 1 -7.20 12.22 25.96
C MET A 1 -6.74 11.86 27.38
N ARG A 2 -5.44 11.96 27.73
CA ARG A 2 -4.93 11.50 29.05
C ARG A 2 -5.29 12.37 30.27
N ARG A 3 -5.56 13.67 30.12
CA ARG A 3 -5.94 14.56 31.24
C ARG A 3 -7.36 14.30 31.79
N LYS A 4 -8.29 13.83 30.96
CA LYS A 4 -9.69 13.61 31.37
C LYS A 4 -9.88 12.29 32.14
N VAL A 5 -9.04 11.29 31.86
CA VAL A 5 -9.03 10.01 32.58
C VAL A 5 -8.46 10.16 34.00
N PHE A 6 -7.45 11.03 34.17
CA PHE A 6 -6.84 11.27 35.48
C PHE A 6 -7.79 11.95 36.47
N VAL A 7 -8.63 12.88 36.00
CA VAL A 7 -9.64 13.56 36.82
C VAL A 7 -10.77 12.62 37.24
N ALA A 8 -11.17 11.69 36.36
CA ALA A 8 -12.20 10.70 36.68
C ALA A 8 -11.73 9.68 37.73
N VAL A 9 -10.46 9.27 37.68
CA VAL A 9 -9.87 8.37 38.70
C VAL A 9 -9.77 9.07 40.05
N LEU A 10 -9.39 10.36 40.07
CA LEU A 10 -9.26 11.14 41.31
C LEU A 10 -10.62 11.39 42.00
N MET A 11 -11.70 11.54 41.21
CA MET A 11 -13.07 11.66 41.71
C MET A 11 -13.69 10.33 42.15
N SER A 12 -13.09 9.20 41.75
CA SER A 12 -13.52 7.85 42.12
C SER A 12 -12.78 7.24 43.31
N SER A 13 -11.61 7.80 43.69
CA SER A 13 -10.87 7.38 44.86
C SER A 13 -11.34 8.14 46.09
N THR A 14 -11.80 7.40 47.10
CA THR A 14 -12.34 7.82 48.39
C THR A 14 -11.32 8.53 49.31
N PHE A 15 -10.62 9.55 48.82
CA PHE A 15 -9.58 10.25 49.57
C PHE A 15 -10.04 11.52 50.30
N LEU A 16 -11.34 11.91 50.20
CA LEU A 16 -11.82 13.21 50.69
C LEU A 16 -13.14 13.21 51.50
N SER A 17 -13.59 12.08 52.04
CA SER A 17 -14.71 12.08 53.00
C SER A 17 -14.54 11.06 54.13
N SER A 18 -14.59 11.54 55.37
CA SER A 18 -14.62 10.79 56.63
C SER A 18 -15.70 9.68 56.67
N PRO A 19 -15.55 8.67 57.55
CA PRO A 19 -16.27 7.40 57.44
C PRO A 19 -17.65 7.50 58.08
N ALA A 20 -18.68 7.68 57.26
CA ALA A 20 -20.05 7.35 57.63
C ALA A 20 -20.88 7.13 56.37
N ALA A 21 -21.58 5.99 56.32
CA ALA A 21 -22.50 5.55 55.27
C ALA A 21 -21.85 5.21 53.92
N ALA A 22 -21.22 4.03 53.86
CA ALA A 22 -21.13 3.27 52.63
C ALA A 22 -22.56 3.04 52.10
N MET A 23 -22.94 3.81 51.08
CA MET A 23 -24.20 3.69 50.37
C MET A 23 -24.20 2.36 49.58
N PRO A 24 -25.06 1.37 49.94
CA PRO A 24 -25.09 0.05 49.30
C PRO A 24 -25.52 0.08 47.82
N GLN A 25 -25.96 1.24 47.31
CA GLN A 25 -26.42 1.41 45.93
C GLN A 25 -25.28 1.40 44.89
N VAL A 26 -24.05 1.77 45.28
CA VAL A 26 -22.91 1.85 44.35
C VAL A 26 -22.30 0.47 44.08
N ALA A 27 -22.27 -0.41 45.10
CA ALA A 27 -21.85 -1.81 44.94
C ALA A 27 -22.86 -2.62 44.10
N GLY A 28 -24.17 -2.36 44.26
CA GLY A 28 -25.21 -2.98 43.44
C GLY A 28 -25.14 -2.58 41.96
N PHE A 29 -24.73 -1.33 41.67
CA PHE A 29 -24.55 -0.83 40.31
C PHE A 29 -23.36 -1.48 39.59
N LEU A 30 -22.24 -1.70 40.30
CA LEU A 30 -21.06 -2.36 39.74
C LEU A 30 -21.28 -3.85 39.47
N LEU A 31 -22.00 -4.56 40.35
CA LEU A 31 -22.33 -5.98 40.12
C LEU A 31 -23.36 -6.17 38.99
N GLY A 32 -24.30 -5.25 38.83
CA GLY A 32 -25.25 -5.26 37.71
C GLY A 32 -24.62 -4.92 36.35
N ALA A 33 -23.59 -4.06 36.34
CA ALA A 33 -22.92 -3.64 35.10
C ALA A 33 -21.87 -4.63 34.58
N ILE A 34 -21.29 -5.47 35.45
CA ILE A 34 -20.30 -6.50 35.06
C ILE A 34 -20.97 -7.85 34.73
N GLY A 35 -22.23 -8.05 35.14
CA GLY A 35 -22.97 -9.30 35.00
C GLY A 35 -23.83 -9.48 33.73
N VAL A 36 -23.86 -8.52 32.79
CA VAL A 36 -24.63 -8.67 31.55
C VAL A 36 -23.69 -8.82 30.37
N GLN A 37 -23.14 -10.04 30.19
CA GLN A 37 -22.71 -10.64 28.92
C GLN A 37 -22.32 -12.11 29.18
N ALA A 38 -23.33 -12.93 29.51
CA ALA A 38 -23.42 -14.39 29.42
C ALA A 38 -24.66 -14.75 30.24
N THR A 39 -25.77 -15.26 29.73
CA THR A 39 -25.89 -16.43 28.86
C THR A 39 -27.35 -16.46 28.43
N ALA A 40 -27.65 -16.42 27.14
CA ALA A 40 -28.86 -17.08 26.66
C ALA A 40 -28.50 -18.56 26.60
N LEU A 41 -28.77 -19.32 27.66
CA LEU A 41 -28.90 -20.78 27.69
C LEU A 41 -29.37 -21.20 29.09
N VAL A 42 -30.64 -21.60 29.15
CA VAL A 42 -31.25 -22.64 30.00
C VAL A 42 -30.66 -22.85 31.41
N GLY A 43 -31.49 -22.65 32.45
CA GLY A 43 -31.30 -23.34 33.73
C GLY A 43 -31.52 -22.46 34.96
N THR A 44 -32.65 -22.69 35.62
CA THR A 44 -32.95 -22.39 37.03
C THR A 44 -31.71 -22.33 37.92
N PHE A 45 -31.48 -21.27 38.69
CA PHE A 45 -31.01 -21.25 40.10
C PHE A 45 -30.69 -19.82 40.59
N ALA A 46 -30.99 -19.57 41.87
CA ALA A 46 -30.53 -18.47 42.73
C ALA A 46 -31.18 -17.07 42.59
N SER A 47 -32.43 -17.03 43.02
CA SER A 47 -33.11 -15.91 43.69
C SER A 47 -32.23 -15.13 44.69
N GLY A 48 -32.22 -13.80 44.58
CA GLY A 48 -31.87 -12.93 45.71
C GLY A 48 -31.24 -11.58 45.36
N LEU A 49 -30.27 -11.55 44.44
CA LEU A 49 -29.44 -10.34 44.25
C LEU A 49 -29.79 -9.51 43.01
N LEU A 50 -30.43 -10.10 42.01
CA LEU A 50 -30.82 -9.40 40.77
C LEU A 50 -32.11 -8.58 40.93
N ASN A 51 -33.02 -8.99 41.81
CA ASN A 51 -34.27 -8.25 42.06
C ASN A 51 -34.06 -6.94 42.82
N ALA A 52 -33.02 -6.84 43.65
CA ALA A 52 -32.74 -5.61 44.40
C ALA A 52 -32.15 -4.50 43.49
N GLY A 53 -31.30 -4.86 42.52
CA GLY A 53 -30.75 -3.92 41.54
C GLY A 53 -31.80 -3.42 40.54
N PHE A 54 -32.71 -4.31 40.12
CA PHE A 54 -33.80 -3.94 39.19
C PHE A 54 -34.90 -3.12 39.87
N ALA A 55 -35.27 -3.44 41.12
CA ALA A 55 -36.28 -2.69 41.87
C ALA A 55 -35.79 -1.28 42.28
N ALA A 56 -34.51 -1.14 42.63
CA ALA A 56 -33.90 0.17 42.92
C ALA A 56 -33.69 1.04 41.67
N GLY A 57 -33.36 0.42 40.52
CA GLY A 57 -33.28 1.11 39.23
C GLY A 57 -34.63 1.56 38.70
N ALA A 58 -35.69 0.78 38.92
CA ALA A 58 -37.06 1.10 38.50
C ALA A 58 -37.68 2.25 39.32
N THR A 59 -37.39 2.33 40.62
CA THR A 59 -37.87 3.43 41.49
C THR A 59 -37.11 4.74 41.26
N PHE A 60 -35.82 4.69 40.95
CA PHE A 60 -35.06 5.89 40.55
C PHE A 60 -35.48 6.37 39.14
N GLY A 61 -35.69 5.45 38.20
CA GLY A 61 -36.15 5.73 36.84
C GLY A 61 -37.57 6.32 36.73
N ALA A 62 -38.39 6.19 37.78
CA ALA A 62 -39.74 6.78 37.85
C ALA A 62 -39.74 8.28 38.23
N THR A 63 -38.60 8.84 38.63
CA THR A 63 -38.47 10.29 38.85
C THR A 63 -38.07 10.98 37.55
N ALA A 64 -38.53 12.22 37.33
CA ALA A 64 -38.26 13.00 36.11
C ALA A 64 -36.75 13.15 35.80
N PHE A 65 -35.88 13.04 36.81
CA PHE A 65 -34.43 13.01 36.67
C PHE A 65 -33.84 11.64 36.32
N GLY A 66 -34.40 10.54 36.85
CA GLY A 66 -33.92 9.18 36.59
C GLY A 66 -34.26 8.68 35.18
N GLY A 67 -35.41 9.07 34.62
CA GLY A 67 -35.77 8.74 33.24
C GLY A 67 -34.82 9.35 32.20
N PHE A 68 -34.28 10.54 32.47
CA PHE A 68 -33.30 11.21 31.61
C PHE A 68 -31.92 10.55 31.73
N LEU A 69 -31.46 10.26 32.96
CA LEU A 69 -30.17 9.60 33.20
C LEU A 69 -30.12 8.17 32.64
N VAL A 70 -31.18 7.39 32.81
CA VAL A 70 -31.25 6.02 32.27
C VAL A 70 -31.24 6.03 30.74
N ARG A 71 -32.01 6.92 30.10
CA ARG A 71 -32.01 7.04 28.62
C ARG A 71 -30.68 7.56 28.07
N THR A 72 -30.02 8.46 28.78
CA THR A 72 -28.72 9.02 28.36
C THR A 72 -27.59 8.00 28.53
N VAL A 73 -27.58 7.25 29.63
CA VAL A 73 -26.55 6.21 29.90
C VAL A 73 -26.76 4.98 29.02
N VAL A 74 -28.00 4.55 28.77
CA VAL A 74 -28.29 3.46 27.83
C VAL A 74 -27.96 3.88 26.40
N GLY A 75 -28.27 5.11 25.98
CA GLY A 75 -27.90 5.64 24.66
C GLY A 75 -26.39 5.76 24.44
N LEU A 76 -25.64 6.16 25.48
CA LEU A 76 -24.17 6.22 25.45
C LEU A 76 -23.53 4.82 25.53
N GLY A 77 -24.10 3.90 26.30
CA GLY A 77 -23.64 2.51 26.41
C GLY A 77 -23.86 1.73 25.11
N LEU A 78 -25.02 1.90 24.47
CA LEU A 78 -25.31 1.27 23.17
C LEU A 78 -24.50 1.88 22.03
N SER A 79 -24.25 3.20 22.05
CA SER A 79 -23.37 3.86 21.08
C SER A 79 -21.90 3.44 21.24
N ALA A 80 -21.41 3.28 22.47
CA ALA A 80 -20.06 2.79 22.74
C ALA A 80 -19.89 1.31 22.35
N LEU A 81 -20.91 0.47 22.56
CA LEU A 81 -20.89 -0.92 22.13
C LEU A 81 -21.00 -1.03 20.59
N SER A 82 -21.78 -0.18 19.93
CA SER A 82 -21.85 -0.11 18.47
C SER A 82 -20.53 0.37 17.84
N ALA A 83 -19.80 1.26 18.50
CA ALA A 83 -18.48 1.72 18.06
C ALA A 83 -17.36 0.70 18.36
N ALA A 84 -17.57 -0.17 19.36
CA ALA A 84 -16.65 -1.27 19.68
C ALA A 84 -16.88 -2.51 18.80
N LEU A 85 -18.11 -2.71 18.32
CA LEU A 85 -18.51 -3.80 17.42
C LEU A 85 -18.47 -3.40 15.94
N ALA A 86 -18.41 -2.10 15.64
CA ALA A 86 -18.13 -1.63 14.30
C ALA A 86 -16.71 -2.08 13.90
N PRO A 87 -16.54 -2.82 12.80
CA PRO A 87 -15.23 -3.22 12.33
C PRO A 87 -14.43 -1.95 12.09
N LYS A 88 -13.39 -1.72 12.91
CA LYS A 88 -12.44 -0.64 12.67
C LYS A 88 -11.94 -0.80 11.24
N PRO A 89 -12.15 0.18 10.35
CA PRO A 89 -11.58 0.12 9.01
C PRO A 89 -10.07 0.01 9.17
N SER A 90 -9.55 -1.17 8.86
CA SER A 90 -8.11 -1.41 8.74
C SER A 90 -7.66 -0.61 7.54
N PHE A 91 -7.17 0.59 7.78
CA PHE A 91 -6.45 1.30 6.74
C PHE A 91 -5.15 0.51 6.52
N PRO A 92 -4.91 -0.03 5.31
CA PRO A 92 -3.63 -0.65 5.02
C PRO A 92 -2.52 0.37 5.31
N PRO A 93 -1.41 -0.05 5.94
CA PRO A 93 -0.32 0.86 6.30
C PRO A 93 0.12 1.68 5.09
N PRO A 94 0.57 2.94 5.25
CA PRO A 94 0.92 3.81 4.12
C PRO A 94 1.92 3.17 3.14
N ALA A 95 2.82 2.29 3.63
CA ALA A 95 3.75 1.52 2.81
C ALA A 95 3.09 0.49 1.88
N ALA A 96 1.86 0.05 2.17
CA ALA A 96 1.08 -0.85 1.31
C ALA A 96 0.32 -0.09 0.19
N ARG A 97 0.24 1.24 0.25
CA ARG A 97 -0.26 2.07 -0.85
C ARG A 97 0.89 2.54 -1.71
N MET A 98 1.46 1.62 -2.47
CA MET A 98 2.31 1.98 -3.59
C MET A 98 1.40 2.54 -4.68
N ALA A 99 1.39 3.86 -4.86
CA ALA A 99 0.59 4.54 -5.86
C ALA A 99 1.52 5.28 -6.82
N ASN A 100 1.18 5.25 -8.11
CA ASN A 100 1.89 6.02 -9.12
C ASN A 100 1.30 7.43 -9.17
N PHE A 101 2.16 8.44 -9.09
CA PHE A 101 1.77 9.84 -9.08
C PHE A 101 2.10 10.49 -10.43
N ALA A 102 1.17 11.31 -10.93
CA ALA A 102 1.45 12.23 -12.03
C ALA A 102 1.93 13.54 -11.41
N GLN A 103 3.22 13.83 -11.54
CA GLN A 103 3.83 15.10 -11.13
C GLN A 103 4.70 15.62 -12.28
N PRO A 104 4.66 16.93 -12.58
CA PRO A 104 5.41 17.49 -13.71
C PRO A 104 6.93 17.49 -13.47
N ILE A 105 7.35 17.44 -12.20
CA ILE A 105 8.75 17.35 -11.80
C ILE A 105 8.82 16.22 -10.78
N SER A 106 9.69 15.25 -11.04
CA SER A 106 10.00 14.14 -10.15
C SER A 106 11.50 13.91 -10.14
N TYR A 107 12.02 13.36 -9.05
CA TYR A 107 13.44 13.03 -8.97
C TYR A 107 13.77 11.88 -9.93
N ALA A 108 14.94 11.96 -10.55
CA ALA A 108 15.48 10.85 -11.32
C ALA A 108 15.93 9.76 -10.33
N GLU A 109 15.15 8.69 -10.22
CA GLU A 109 15.41 7.61 -9.29
C GLU A 109 16.24 6.51 -9.95
N TRP A 110 17.30 6.09 -9.26
CA TRP A 110 18.17 4.99 -9.67
C TRP A 110 17.79 3.72 -8.92
N VAL A 111 17.87 2.59 -9.61
CA VAL A 111 17.53 1.27 -9.07
C VAL A 111 18.71 0.33 -9.24
N PHE A 112 19.20 -0.19 -8.11
CA PHE A 112 20.24 -1.20 -8.06
C PHE A 112 19.73 -2.44 -7.33
N GLY A 113 20.22 -3.61 -7.77
CA GLY A 113 19.74 -4.89 -7.25
C GLY A 113 18.30 -5.20 -7.66
N ARG A 114 17.60 -6.01 -6.86
CA ARG A 114 16.20 -6.39 -7.10
C ARG A 114 15.28 -5.64 -6.13
N VAL A 115 14.33 -4.87 -6.64
CA VAL A 115 13.38 -4.10 -5.82
C VAL A 115 11.97 -4.21 -6.36
N ARG A 116 10.97 -4.14 -5.47
CA ARG A 116 9.58 -3.93 -5.87
C ARG A 116 9.26 -2.45 -5.74
N LYS A 117 8.90 -1.81 -6.84
CA LYS A 117 8.74 -0.35 -6.87
C LYS A 117 7.74 0.06 -7.95
N GLY A 118 6.96 1.10 -7.67
CA GLY A 118 6.23 1.89 -8.67
C GLY A 118 6.95 3.22 -8.90
N GLY A 119 6.49 4.05 -9.82
CA GLY A 119 7.18 5.30 -10.11
C GLY A 119 6.30 6.36 -10.73
N PRO A 120 6.89 7.53 -11.01
CA PRO A 120 6.17 8.65 -11.58
C PRO A 120 5.61 8.29 -12.96
N LEU A 121 4.44 8.84 -13.29
CA LEU A 121 3.83 8.65 -14.60
C LEU A 121 4.45 9.61 -15.61
N GLY A 122 5.18 9.07 -16.58
CA GLY A 122 5.74 9.82 -17.71
C GLY A 122 4.67 10.24 -18.73
N PHE A 123 3.59 9.47 -18.83
CA PHE A 123 2.44 9.78 -19.66
C PHE A 123 1.15 9.29 -19.01
N THR A 124 0.05 10.00 -19.25
CA THR A 124 -1.31 9.55 -18.94
C THR A 124 -2.25 10.08 -20.02
N GLY A 125 -3.09 9.20 -20.55
CA GLY A 125 -4.06 9.53 -21.59
C GLY A 125 -5.32 8.67 -21.49
N PHE A 126 -6.41 9.13 -22.09
CA PHE A 126 -7.65 8.36 -22.18
C PHE A 126 -8.12 8.32 -23.62
N HIS A 127 -8.31 7.11 -24.15
CA HIS A 127 -8.75 6.87 -25.52
C HIS A 127 -9.64 5.63 -25.56
N GLU A 128 -10.76 5.69 -26.29
CA GLU A 128 -11.69 4.56 -26.53
C GLU A 128 -11.99 3.68 -25.30
N ASN A 129 -12.37 4.32 -24.19
CA ASN A 129 -12.73 3.62 -22.96
C ASN A 129 -11.56 2.86 -22.28
N ARG A 130 -10.33 3.21 -22.65
CA ARG A 130 -9.09 2.71 -22.07
C ARG A 130 -8.29 3.87 -21.51
N ARG A 131 -7.66 3.64 -20.37
CA ARG A 131 -6.74 4.58 -19.76
C ARG A 131 -5.32 4.09 -19.99
N TYR A 132 -4.53 4.89 -20.69
CA TYR A 132 -3.11 4.65 -20.95
C TYR A 132 -2.29 5.40 -19.91
N TYR A 133 -1.27 4.75 -19.35
CA TYR A 133 -0.36 5.36 -18.39
C TYR A 133 1.01 4.68 -18.45
N VAL A 134 2.06 5.47 -18.27
CA VAL A 134 3.45 5.01 -18.41
C VAL A 134 4.21 5.23 -17.10
N PRO A 135 4.21 4.26 -16.17
CA PRO A 135 5.04 4.32 -14.97
C PRO A 135 6.53 4.12 -15.30
N ILE A 136 7.34 5.12 -14.96
CA ILE A 136 8.81 5.06 -15.07
C ILE A 136 9.38 4.51 -13.77
N ILE A 137 10.12 3.40 -13.83
CA ILE A 137 10.66 2.70 -12.66
C ILE A 137 12.08 3.18 -12.30
N ALA A 138 12.92 3.37 -13.32
CA ALA A 138 14.31 3.77 -13.17
C ALA A 138 14.74 4.72 -14.29
N ALA A 139 15.57 5.71 -13.93
CA ALA A 139 16.12 6.68 -14.87
C ALA A 139 17.45 6.24 -15.53
N HIS A 140 17.56 4.94 -15.83
CA HIS A 140 18.72 4.35 -16.52
C HIS A 140 18.32 3.02 -17.17
N SER A 141 19.25 2.45 -17.95
CA SER A 141 19.14 1.10 -18.50
C SER A 141 19.08 0.05 -17.40
N THR A 142 18.18 -0.92 -17.54
CA THR A 142 17.98 -2.00 -16.58
C THR A 142 17.93 -3.36 -17.25
N ARG A 143 18.06 -4.41 -16.43
CA ARG A 143 17.87 -5.79 -16.89
C ARG A 143 16.39 -6.09 -17.18
N GLY A 144 15.48 -5.50 -16.42
CA GLY A 144 14.04 -5.55 -16.66
C GLY A 144 13.22 -6.15 -15.52
N PRO A 145 11.91 -6.38 -15.75
CA PRO A 145 11.01 -6.96 -14.76
C PRO A 145 11.23 -8.46 -14.61
N VAL A 146 11.19 -8.92 -13.36
CA VAL A 146 11.15 -10.35 -13.01
C VAL A 146 9.71 -10.80 -12.80
N GLU A 147 8.86 -9.92 -12.27
CA GLU A 147 7.48 -10.22 -11.95
C GLU A 147 6.63 -8.96 -12.06
N HIS A 148 5.45 -9.07 -12.65
CA HIS A 148 4.50 -7.97 -12.77
C HIS A 148 3.51 -8.00 -11.61
N TRP A 149 3.26 -6.83 -11.04
CA TRP A 149 2.26 -6.67 -9.99
C TRP A 149 1.31 -5.54 -10.36
N LEU A 150 0.02 -5.85 -10.35
CA LEU A 150 -1.06 -4.88 -10.45
C LEU A 150 -1.75 -4.84 -9.09
N ASP A 151 -1.61 -3.70 -8.40
CA ASP A 151 -2.04 -3.53 -7.01
C ASP A 151 -1.44 -4.60 -6.06
N GLU A 152 -2.25 -5.55 -5.62
CA GLU A 152 -1.89 -6.63 -4.69
C GLU A 152 -1.79 -8.00 -5.36
N ASN A 153 -2.06 -8.07 -6.67
CA ASN A 153 -2.06 -9.33 -7.42
C ASN A 153 -0.83 -9.43 -8.31
N VAL A 154 -0.23 -10.62 -8.30
CA VAL A 154 0.78 -11.02 -9.29
C VAL A 154 0.07 -11.23 -10.62
N VAL A 155 0.68 -10.74 -11.69
CA VAL A 155 0.12 -10.80 -13.04
C VAL A 155 1.08 -11.53 -13.95
N GLN A 156 0.52 -12.46 -14.72
CA GLN A 156 1.23 -13.12 -15.80
C GLN A 156 0.87 -12.44 -17.12
N VAL A 157 1.91 -12.11 -17.88
CA VAL A 157 1.80 -11.39 -19.14
C VAL A 157 2.18 -12.33 -20.27
N ASP A 158 1.36 -12.36 -21.32
CA ASP A 158 1.64 -13.07 -22.56
C ASP A 158 2.40 -12.16 -23.53
N ALA A 159 3.65 -12.49 -23.83
CA ALA A 159 4.45 -11.74 -24.78
C ALA A 159 4.12 -12.06 -26.25
N GLU A 160 3.33 -13.11 -26.52
CA GLU A 160 3.04 -13.57 -27.88
C GLU A 160 1.89 -12.79 -28.54
N ILE A 161 1.09 -12.05 -27.76
CA ILE A 161 -0.03 -11.25 -28.28
C ILE A 161 0.51 -9.98 -28.96
N ALA A 162 0.68 -10.10 -30.28
CA ALA A 162 1.16 -9.03 -31.14
C ALA A 162 0.15 -7.88 -31.33
N ASP A 163 -1.15 -8.16 -31.19
CA ASP A 163 -2.20 -7.14 -31.31
C ASP A 163 -2.22 -6.22 -30.09
N GLN A 164 -1.85 -4.95 -30.32
CA GLN A 164 -1.76 -3.90 -29.29
C GLN A 164 -3.13 -3.51 -28.72
N THR A 165 -4.21 -3.83 -29.45
CA THR A 165 -5.58 -3.58 -29.01
C THR A 165 -6.13 -4.68 -28.11
N GLU A 166 -5.46 -5.83 -28.04
CA GLU A 166 -5.85 -6.96 -27.19
C GLU A 166 -5.10 -6.97 -25.86
N SER A 167 -5.78 -7.48 -24.84
CA SER A 167 -5.20 -7.61 -23.50
C SER A 167 -4.14 -8.72 -23.48
N ASN A 168 -2.98 -8.42 -22.93
CA ASN A 168 -1.91 -9.41 -22.77
C ASN A 168 -1.81 -9.98 -21.35
N ILE A 169 -2.82 -9.74 -20.50
CA ILE A 169 -2.87 -10.24 -19.13
C ILE A 169 -3.60 -11.58 -19.11
N LEU A 170 -2.92 -12.63 -18.65
CA LEU A 170 -3.48 -13.98 -18.52
C LEU A 170 -4.05 -14.24 -17.13
N GLU A 171 -3.33 -13.81 -16.10
CA GLU A 171 -3.69 -14.02 -14.70
C GLU A 171 -3.55 -12.73 -13.88
N PRO A 172 -4.35 -12.53 -12.82
CA PRO A 172 -5.49 -13.36 -12.41
C PRO A 172 -6.66 -13.26 -13.40
N ALA A 173 -7.52 -14.28 -13.48
CA ALA A 173 -8.66 -14.33 -14.41
C ALA A 173 -9.59 -13.11 -14.34
N LYS A 174 -9.62 -12.41 -13.20
CA LYS A 174 -10.37 -11.16 -13.02
C LYS A 174 -9.76 -9.95 -13.73
N ALA A 175 -8.44 -9.93 -13.92
CA ALA A 175 -7.72 -8.89 -14.65
C ALA A 175 -7.51 -9.23 -16.13
N ALA A 176 -7.64 -10.53 -16.48
CA ALA A 176 -7.52 -11.00 -17.85
C ALA A 176 -8.57 -10.33 -18.77
N GLY A 177 -8.14 -9.85 -19.93
CA GLY A 177 -9.01 -9.14 -20.88
C GLY A 177 -9.18 -7.64 -20.63
N PHE A 178 -8.66 -7.11 -19.51
CA PHE A 178 -8.89 -5.72 -19.09
C PHE A 178 -7.65 -4.84 -19.07
N GLY A 179 -6.48 -5.35 -19.44
CA GLY A 179 -5.29 -4.52 -19.52
C GLY A 179 -4.15 -5.08 -20.35
N ARG A 180 -3.15 -4.25 -20.61
CA ARG A 180 -1.93 -4.64 -21.29
C ARG A 180 -0.72 -4.02 -20.61
N ILE A 181 0.39 -4.74 -20.61
CA ILE A 181 1.69 -4.30 -20.07
C ILE A 181 2.76 -4.58 -21.13
N ASP A 182 3.34 -3.53 -21.69
CA ASP A 182 4.48 -3.63 -22.62
C ASP A 182 5.71 -2.99 -21.95
N VAL A 183 6.80 -3.73 -21.87
CA VAL A 183 7.97 -3.37 -21.05
C VAL A 183 9.04 -2.69 -21.88
N PHE A 184 9.68 -1.67 -21.31
CA PHE A 184 10.88 -1.06 -21.88
C PHE A 184 11.97 -0.93 -20.81
N THR A 185 13.22 -1.23 -21.18
CA THR A 185 14.38 -1.41 -20.28
C THR A 185 15.44 -0.32 -20.40
N GLY A 186 15.20 0.79 -21.10
CA GLY A 186 16.14 1.90 -21.24
C GLY A 186 17.38 1.62 -22.08
N GLN A 187 17.42 0.49 -22.79
CA GLN A 187 18.55 0.10 -23.65
C GLN A 187 18.61 0.97 -24.91
N GLY A 188 19.78 1.04 -25.56
CA GLY A 188 19.93 1.77 -26.82
C GLY A 188 19.09 1.15 -27.95
N GLY A 189 18.47 1.99 -28.79
CA GLY A 189 17.67 1.54 -29.94
C GLY A 189 16.22 1.18 -29.61
N GLN A 190 15.70 1.65 -28.48
CA GLN A 190 14.28 1.53 -28.16
C GLN A 190 13.42 2.35 -29.12
N THR A 191 12.23 1.83 -29.38
CA THR A 191 11.22 2.47 -30.21
C THR A 191 10.03 2.85 -29.35
N ALA A 192 9.34 3.92 -29.73
CA ALA A 192 8.06 4.26 -29.12
C ALA A 192 7.06 3.10 -29.26
N ASP A 193 6.18 2.95 -28.28
CA ASP A 193 5.20 1.88 -28.26
C ASP A 193 4.17 2.03 -29.39
N PRO A 194 3.99 1.02 -30.26
CA PRO A 194 3.04 1.10 -31.37
C PRO A 194 1.60 1.22 -30.90
N GLY A 195 1.25 0.65 -29.74
CA GLY A 195 -0.07 0.79 -29.13
C GLY A 195 -0.37 2.24 -28.78
N LEU A 196 0.59 2.91 -28.13
CA LEU A 196 0.47 4.31 -27.74
C LEU A 196 0.42 5.26 -28.94
N GLN A 197 1.27 5.04 -29.95
CA GLN A 197 1.26 5.81 -31.19
C GLN A 197 -0.07 5.69 -31.95
N SER A 198 -0.65 4.49 -31.97
CA SER A 198 -1.95 4.26 -32.62
C SER A 198 -3.11 4.95 -31.90
N ALA A 199 -3.03 5.06 -30.56
CA ALA A 199 -4.08 5.64 -29.74
C ALA A 199 -3.98 7.18 -29.66
N PHE A 200 -2.78 7.75 -29.76
CA PHE A 200 -2.54 9.19 -29.61
C PHE A 200 -1.66 9.71 -30.74
N PRO A 201 -2.22 10.48 -31.69
CA PRO A 201 -1.46 11.03 -32.81
C PRO A 201 -0.40 12.06 -32.39
N GLU A 202 -0.47 12.59 -31.16
CA GLU A 202 0.55 13.46 -30.60
C GLU A 202 1.85 12.72 -30.24
N ILE A 203 1.77 11.40 -30.05
CA ILE A 203 2.92 10.56 -29.70
C ILE A 203 3.62 10.13 -30.98
N THR A 204 4.77 10.76 -31.23
CA THR A 204 5.67 10.46 -32.35
C THR A 204 6.79 9.50 -31.95
N ASP A 205 7.60 9.05 -32.92
CA ASP A 205 8.80 8.21 -32.69
C ASP A 205 9.83 8.83 -31.74
N ALA A 206 9.75 10.15 -31.50
CA ALA A 206 10.61 10.84 -30.53
C ALA A 206 10.27 10.52 -29.06
N HIS A 207 9.13 9.85 -28.79
CA HIS A 207 8.68 9.48 -27.45
C HIS A 207 9.03 8.02 -27.12
N ASP A 208 10.27 7.64 -27.41
CA ASP A 208 10.83 6.29 -27.22
C ASP A 208 11.23 5.98 -25.78
N PHE A 209 11.21 6.99 -24.89
CA PHE A 209 11.71 6.90 -23.52
C PHE A 209 13.14 6.35 -23.43
N ALA A 210 13.97 6.59 -24.44
CA ALA A 210 15.34 6.09 -24.48
C ALA A 210 16.13 6.52 -23.23
N GLY A 211 16.81 5.55 -22.60
CA GLY A 211 17.55 5.73 -21.36
C GLY A 211 16.71 5.67 -20.08
N LEU A 212 15.39 5.50 -20.17
CA LEU A 212 14.50 5.28 -19.03
C LEU A 212 13.95 3.85 -19.06
N SER A 213 13.69 3.27 -17.90
CA SER A 213 13.10 1.93 -17.78
C SER A 213 11.72 2.00 -17.15
N GLY A 214 10.77 1.25 -17.68
CA GLY A 214 9.39 1.23 -17.22
C GLY A 214 8.50 0.31 -18.03
N ALA A 215 7.20 0.57 -17.99
CA ALA A 215 6.25 -0.14 -18.83
C ALA A 215 5.18 0.81 -19.37
N TYR A 216 4.73 0.56 -20.59
CA TYR A 216 3.49 1.07 -21.13
C TYR A 216 2.37 0.20 -20.59
N VAL A 217 1.39 0.83 -19.95
CA VAL A 217 0.25 0.11 -19.38
C VAL A 217 -1.03 0.75 -19.85
N TRP A 218 -1.98 -0.07 -20.28
CA TRP A 218 -3.36 0.39 -20.44
C TRP A 218 -4.35 -0.47 -19.67
N ALA A 219 -5.41 0.18 -19.20
CA ALA A 219 -6.48 -0.40 -18.41
C ALA A 219 -7.83 -0.06 -19.06
N LYS A 220 -8.57 -1.08 -19.50
CA LYS A 220 -9.88 -0.96 -20.14
C LYS A 220 -10.96 -0.88 -19.08
N ARG A 221 -11.92 0.05 -19.23
CA ARG A 221 -13.04 0.18 -18.29
C ARG A 221 -13.95 -1.07 -18.36
N PRO A 222 -14.08 -1.84 -17.27
CA PRO A 222 -14.96 -2.99 -17.21
C PRO A 222 -16.43 -2.54 -17.07
N PRO A 223 -17.38 -3.46 -17.32
CA PRO A 223 -18.78 -3.24 -17.00
C PRO A 223 -18.95 -2.92 -15.51
N GLY A 224 -19.95 -2.10 -15.16
CA GLY A 224 -20.15 -1.63 -13.79
C GLY A 224 -20.32 -2.74 -12.73
N SER A 225 -20.84 -3.90 -13.14
CA SER A 225 -20.98 -5.08 -12.27
C SER A 225 -19.64 -5.69 -11.86
N GLN A 226 -18.63 -5.64 -12.73
CA GLN A 226 -17.31 -6.23 -12.52
C GLN A 226 -16.27 -5.19 -12.07
N PHE A 227 -16.62 -3.91 -12.05
CA PHE A 227 -15.68 -2.83 -11.76
C PHE A 227 -14.94 -3.01 -10.43
N SER A 228 -15.65 -3.35 -9.35
CA SER A 228 -15.05 -3.57 -8.03
C SER A 228 -14.21 -4.85 -7.96
N GLU A 229 -14.43 -5.81 -8.85
CA GLU A 229 -13.67 -7.07 -8.88
C GLU A 229 -12.37 -6.93 -9.67
N VAL A 230 -12.43 -6.21 -10.80
CA VAL A 230 -11.28 -5.93 -11.68
C VAL A 230 -10.39 -4.86 -11.04
N TYR A 231 -11.00 -3.81 -10.47
CA TYR A 231 -10.31 -2.67 -9.83
C TYR A 231 -10.72 -2.53 -8.35
N PRO A 232 -10.10 -3.29 -7.43
CA PRO A 232 -10.45 -3.26 -6.01
C PRO A 232 -10.31 -1.88 -5.36
N ARG A 233 -9.42 -1.04 -5.90
CA ARG A 233 -9.16 0.33 -5.40
C ARG A 233 -10.08 1.38 -6.01
N GLY A 234 -11.04 0.98 -6.86
CA GLY A 234 -11.98 1.88 -7.52
C GLY A 234 -11.36 2.80 -8.57
N ARG A 235 -10.13 2.51 -8.99
CA ARG A 235 -9.33 3.25 -9.97
C ARG A 235 -8.46 2.26 -10.75
N GLU A 236 -7.85 2.69 -11.87
CA GLU A 236 -6.86 1.87 -12.57
C GLU A 236 -5.76 1.33 -11.64
N TRP A 237 -5.20 0.18 -12.00
CA TRP A 237 -4.21 -0.51 -11.18
C TRP A 237 -2.93 0.30 -10.99
N ALA A 238 -2.40 0.28 -9.77
CA ALA A 238 -1.03 0.71 -9.52
C ALA A 238 -0.07 -0.40 -9.96
N TYR A 239 0.62 -0.16 -11.08
CA TYR A 239 1.67 -1.06 -11.57
C TYR A 239 2.93 -0.91 -10.71
N THR A 240 3.33 -2.00 -10.04
CA THR A 240 4.41 -2.03 -9.04
C THR A 240 5.30 -3.27 -9.19
N PRO A 241 5.97 -3.44 -10.34
CA PRO A 241 6.70 -4.66 -10.67
C PRO A 241 7.88 -4.91 -9.72
N VAL A 242 8.31 -6.17 -9.68
CA VAL A 242 9.63 -6.55 -9.16
C VAL A 242 10.63 -6.39 -10.29
N TRP A 243 11.58 -5.48 -10.11
CA TRP A 243 12.50 -5.04 -11.15
C TRP A 243 13.95 -5.35 -10.78
N GLU A 244 14.71 -5.87 -11.75
CA GLU A 244 16.16 -5.96 -11.68
C GLU A 244 16.76 -4.70 -12.27
N GLY A 245 17.54 -3.99 -11.45
CA GLY A 245 18.09 -2.68 -11.77
C GLY A 245 19.23 -2.68 -12.78
N HIS A 246 20.24 -1.86 -12.49
CA HIS A 246 21.32 -1.54 -13.41
C HIS A 246 22.06 -2.77 -13.96
N ASP A 247 22.21 -2.84 -15.28
CA ASP A 247 22.80 -3.97 -16.01
C ASP A 247 24.26 -3.73 -16.42
N GLN A 248 24.76 -2.49 -16.33
CA GLN A 248 26.11 -2.11 -16.78
C GLN A 248 27.15 -2.00 -15.64
N ILE A 249 26.99 -2.77 -14.55
CA ILE A 249 27.92 -2.74 -13.40
C ILE A 249 29.17 -3.57 -13.74
N LEU A 250 30.35 -2.96 -13.65
CA LEU A 250 31.63 -3.64 -13.89
C LEU A 250 31.99 -4.57 -12.72
N ASP A 251 32.18 -5.86 -13.00
CA ASP A 251 32.85 -6.78 -12.07
C ASP A 251 34.36 -6.83 -12.37
N PRO A 252 35.24 -6.42 -11.44
CA PRO A 252 36.68 -6.40 -11.65
C PRO A 252 37.31 -7.80 -11.73
N ARG A 253 36.58 -8.86 -11.38
CA ARG A 253 37.09 -10.24 -11.39
C ARG A 253 37.15 -10.82 -12.79
N ASP A 254 36.16 -10.51 -13.62
CA ASP A 254 36.00 -11.00 -14.98
C ASP A 254 36.12 -9.87 -16.04
N GLY A 255 36.07 -8.60 -15.61
CA GLY A 255 36.14 -7.43 -16.47
C GLY A 255 34.85 -7.19 -17.28
N GLN A 256 33.76 -7.89 -16.96
CA GLN A 256 32.49 -7.79 -17.67
C GLN A 256 31.56 -6.78 -16.99
N ARG A 257 30.68 -6.16 -17.79
CA ARG A 257 29.58 -5.32 -17.29
C ARG A 257 28.30 -6.15 -17.27
N GLN A 258 27.75 -6.34 -16.08
CA GLN A 258 26.56 -7.17 -15.88
C GLN A 258 25.75 -6.69 -14.68
N TYR A 259 24.51 -7.16 -14.61
CA TYR A 259 23.69 -7.04 -13.41
C TYR A 259 24.33 -7.81 -12.24
N THR A 260 24.37 -7.20 -11.05
CA THR A 260 24.86 -7.85 -9.84
C THR A 260 24.10 -7.41 -8.59
N ASN A 261 23.92 -8.36 -7.67
CA ASN A 261 23.37 -8.10 -6.33
C ASN A 261 24.45 -7.86 -5.28
N ASN A 262 25.72 -7.81 -5.69
CA ASN A 262 26.82 -7.54 -4.77
C ASN A 262 26.87 -6.04 -4.43
N ALA A 263 26.53 -5.70 -3.19
CA ALA A 263 26.52 -4.33 -2.69
C ALA A 263 27.85 -3.60 -2.86
N ALA A 264 28.99 -4.29 -2.78
CA ALA A 264 30.30 -3.68 -2.95
C ALA A 264 30.53 -3.20 -4.39
N LEU A 265 30.06 -3.97 -5.39
CA LEU A 265 30.18 -3.62 -6.80
C LEU A 265 29.19 -2.50 -7.17
N VAL A 266 27.96 -2.55 -6.63
CA VAL A 266 26.97 -1.48 -6.78
C VAL A 266 27.52 -0.15 -6.24
N LEU A 267 28.09 -0.17 -5.03
CA LEU A 267 28.67 1.03 -4.43
C LEU A 267 29.88 1.54 -5.21
N ALA A 268 30.75 0.65 -5.68
CA ALA A 268 31.88 1.02 -6.52
C ALA A 268 31.41 1.70 -7.81
N PHE A 269 30.39 1.15 -8.47
CA PHE A 269 29.77 1.76 -9.66
C PHE A 269 29.19 3.15 -9.34
N TRP A 270 28.43 3.27 -8.25
CA TRP A 270 27.85 4.55 -7.82
C TRP A 270 28.92 5.63 -7.62
N ILE A 271 30.02 5.31 -6.95
CA ILE A 271 31.10 6.26 -6.68
C ILE A 271 31.83 6.67 -7.96
N THR A 272 32.13 5.70 -8.82
CA THR A 272 33.00 5.91 -9.98
C THR A 272 32.26 6.51 -11.18
N GLU A 273 31.10 5.96 -11.53
CA GLU A 273 30.38 6.29 -12.75
C GLU A 273 29.32 7.37 -12.51
N VAL A 274 28.60 7.31 -11.38
CA VAL A 274 27.52 8.26 -11.09
C VAL A 274 28.04 9.53 -10.43
N LEU A 275 28.88 9.40 -9.38
CA LEU A 275 29.45 10.56 -8.69
C LEU A 275 30.69 11.13 -9.38
N GLY A 276 31.23 10.43 -10.40
CA GLY A 276 32.41 10.86 -11.14
C GLY A 276 33.65 11.04 -10.25
N GLN A 277 33.65 10.43 -9.05
CA GLN A 277 34.84 10.37 -8.22
C GLN A 277 35.78 9.39 -8.90
N GLY A 278 36.60 9.92 -9.81
CA GLY A 278 37.71 9.18 -10.38
C GLY A 278 38.46 8.52 -9.23
N SER A 279 38.95 7.31 -9.47
CA SER A 279 39.72 6.56 -8.48
C SER A 279 41.03 7.27 -8.14
N ILE A 280 40.96 8.39 -7.43
CA ILE A 280 42.07 9.07 -6.78
C ILE A 280 42.44 8.15 -5.61
N GLY A 281 43.23 7.12 -5.94
CA GLY A 281 43.81 6.17 -4.99
C GLY A 281 43.50 4.69 -5.26
N MET A 282 42.34 4.35 -5.84
CA MET A 282 41.97 2.94 -6.10
C MET A 282 42.32 2.50 -7.52
N ARG A 283 43.62 2.48 -7.79
CA ARG A 283 44.17 1.91 -9.03
C ARG A 283 44.04 0.39 -8.97
N TRP A 284 42.92 -0.17 -9.41
CA TRP A 284 42.82 -1.60 -9.75
C TRP A 284 43.77 -1.87 -10.92
N ARG A 285 44.99 -2.23 -10.56
CA ARG A 285 46.14 -2.29 -11.46
C ARG A 285 46.16 -3.66 -12.17
N SER A 286 45.32 -3.89 -13.17
CA SER A 286 45.61 -4.92 -14.18
C SER A 286 46.64 -4.37 -15.17
N ARG A 287 47.90 -4.29 -14.72
CA ARG A 287 49.03 -3.93 -15.57
C ARG A 287 49.30 -5.10 -16.53
N ARG A 288 48.63 -5.16 -17.68
CA ARG A 288 49.17 -5.90 -18.83
C ARG A 288 50.00 -4.90 -19.64
N MET A 289 51.28 -4.80 -19.29
CA MET A 289 52.29 -4.28 -20.20
C MET A 289 52.36 -5.24 -21.39
N SER A 290 51.91 -4.83 -22.57
CA SER A 290 52.41 -5.39 -23.83
C SER A 290 53.30 -4.34 -24.47
N ALA A 291 54.60 -4.59 -24.39
CA ALA A 291 55.60 -3.94 -25.20
C ALA A 291 55.60 -4.60 -26.59
N THR A 292 55.39 -3.81 -27.64
CA THR A 292 55.93 -3.94 -29.01
C THR A 292 55.28 -2.84 -29.87
N SER A 293 55.98 -1.72 -30.12
CA SER A 293 56.73 -1.44 -31.36
C SER A 293 55.88 -1.53 -32.63
N TRP A 294 55.51 -0.39 -33.22
CA TRP A 294 55.99 0.16 -34.50
C TRP A 294 55.82 1.68 -34.47
#